data_AF-A0A9X1DEB7-F1
#
_entry.id   AF-A0A9X1DEB7-F1
#
_cell.length_a   1.000
_cell.length_b   1.000
_cell.length_c   1.000
_cell.angle_alpha   90.00
_cell.angle_beta   90.00
_cell.angle_gamma   90.00
#
_symmetry.space_group_name_H-M   'P 1'
#
loop_
_entity.id
_entity.type
_entity.pdbx_description
1 polymer ?
#
loop_
_entity_poly.entity_id
_entity_poly.type
_entity_poly.pdbx_seq_one_letter_code
_entity_poly.pdbx_strand_id
1 'polypeptide(L)'
;MSVETTISATGRVIQSIGALIALMPALALLLGLVQIPPSLADLIKVLSFFMTVGVILAVILLRSNIRKMSSSWAALLVIGTILAGSAAATAYLIVAERHLIAVKHGETVDFFVVPIHPSARIRAAIAPFQDDYIQALYVSVQREQLRRWMRDESVGASIVMMTLLMVANILLVAGLVTGAWKVAGAIRKPAQSAGADGMNRPVRPR
;
A
#
# COMPACT_ATOMS: atom_id res chain seq x y z
N MET A 1 -9.34 25.45 -30.27
CA MET A 1 -8.73 25.01 -29.01
C MET A 1 -7.73 23.91 -29.33
N SER A 2 -6.45 24.17 -29.11
CA SER A 2 -5.34 23.34 -29.60
C SER A 2 -5.23 21.99 -28.89
N VAL A 3 -4.93 20.95 -29.65
CA VAL A 3 -4.68 19.58 -29.18
C VAL A 3 -3.60 19.51 -28.08
N GLU A 4 -2.67 20.48 -28.04
CA GLU A 4 -1.66 20.62 -26.98
C GLU A 4 -2.23 20.88 -25.58
N THR A 5 -3.33 21.64 -25.46
CA THR A 5 -3.95 21.88 -24.15
C THR A 5 -4.59 20.63 -23.58
N THR A 6 -5.21 19.81 -24.43
CA THR A 6 -5.87 18.54 -24.05
C THR A 6 -4.84 17.50 -23.61
N ILE A 7 -3.71 17.38 -24.31
CA ILE A 7 -2.64 16.43 -23.97
C ILE A 7 -1.95 16.78 -22.64
N SER A 8 -1.77 18.08 -22.36
CA SER A 8 -1.21 18.54 -21.06
C SER A 8 -2.18 18.28 -19.89
N ALA A 9 -3.49 18.27 -20.16
CA ALA A 9 -4.51 17.97 -19.18
C ALA A 9 -4.54 16.46 -18.89
N THR A 10 -4.49 15.60 -19.91
CA THR A 10 -4.50 14.13 -19.73
C THR A 10 -3.28 13.63 -18.96
N GLY A 11 -2.08 14.15 -19.26
CA GLY A 11 -0.86 13.79 -18.52
C GLY A 11 -0.90 14.22 -17.04
N ARG A 12 -1.46 15.40 -16.76
CA ARG A 12 -1.69 15.87 -15.39
C ARG A 12 -2.77 15.05 -14.69
N VAL A 13 -3.85 14.70 -15.36
CA VAL A 13 -4.92 13.85 -14.82
C VAL A 13 -4.39 12.47 -14.46
N ILE A 14 -3.55 11.85 -15.29
CA ILE A 14 -2.93 10.55 -14.97
C ILE A 14 -1.98 10.65 -13.78
N GLN A 15 -1.21 11.73 -13.66
CA GLN A 15 -0.38 11.99 -12.47
C GLN A 15 -1.23 12.23 -11.22
N SER A 16 -2.32 12.98 -11.33
CA SER A 16 -3.25 13.22 -10.23
C SER A 16 -3.95 11.94 -9.80
N ILE A 17 -4.37 11.09 -10.73
CA ILE A 17 -4.96 9.77 -10.45
C ILE A 17 -3.91 8.85 -9.81
N GLY A 18 -2.67 8.83 -10.31
CA GLY A 18 -1.58 8.06 -9.71
C GLY A 18 -1.29 8.50 -8.26
N ALA A 19 -1.31 9.81 -7.99
CA ALA A 19 -1.20 10.35 -6.64
C ALA A 19 -2.42 10.02 -5.76
N LEU A 20 -3.63 10.05 -6.33
CA LEU A 20 -4.87 9.71 -5.63
C LEU A 20 -4.93 8.22 -5.24
N ILE A 21 -4.49 7.32 -6.13
CA ILE A 21 -4.45 5.88 -5.86
C ILE A 21 -3.31 5.54 -4.90
N ALA A 22 -2.16 6.25 -4.96
CA ALA A 22 -1.11 6.10 -3.95
C ALA A 22 -1.57 6.53 -2.53
N LEU A 23 -2.63 7.34 -2.43
CA LEU A 23 -3.28 7.69 -1.18
C LEU A 23 -4.37 6.69 -0.76
N MET A 24 -4.82 5.77 -1.63
CA MET A 24 -5.89 4.82 -1.30
C MET A 24 -5.59 3.91 -0.10
N PRO A 25 -4.37 3.40 0.11
CA PRO A 25 -4.07 2.61 1.31
C PRO A 25 -4.25 3.44 2.59
N ALA A 26 -3.83 4.71 2.60
CA ALA A 26 -4.06 5.63 3.71
C ALA A 26 -5.54 5.99 3.87
N LEU A 27 -6.27 6.16 2.75
CA LEU A 27 -7.71 6.42 2.75
C LEU A 27 -8.54 5.22 3.25
N ALA A 28 -8.19 3.99 2.89
CA ALA A 28 -8.89 2.79 3.37
C ALA A 28 -8.75 2.63 4.89
N LEU A 29 -7.59 3.01 5.43
CA LEU A 29 -7.33 3.10 6.87
C LEU A 29 -8.09 4.26 7.53
N LEU A 30 -8.13 5.44 6.89
CA LEU A 30 -8.86 6.62 7.38
C LEU A 30 -10.38 6.46 7.33
N LEU A 31 -10.90 5.72 6.35
CA LEU A 31 -12.33 5.41 6.18
C LEU A 31 -12.79 4.28 7.11
N GLY A 32 -11.92 3.73 7.95
CA GLY A 32 -12.27 2.69 8.93
C GLY A 32 -12.65 1.35 8.30
N LEU A 33 -12.27 1.11 7.04
CA LEU A 33 -12.54 -0.16 6.34
C LEU A 33 -11.74 -1.33 6.91
N VAL A 34 -10.70 -1.04 7.68
CA VAL A 34 -9.93 -2.02 8.46
C VAL A 34 -9.90 -1.57 9.91
N GLN A 35 -10.40 -2.42 10.80
CA GLN A 35 -10.35 -2.18 12.24
C GLN A 35 -8.92 -2.39 12.75
N ILE A 36 -8.27 -1.32 13.19
CA ILE A 36 -6.90 -1.34 13.70
C ILE A 36 -6.86 -0.64 15.06
N PRO A 37 -6.10 -1.16 16.04
CA PRO A 37 -5.93 -0.49 17.32
C PRO A 37 -5.51 0.97 17.15
N PRO A 38 -6.07 1.92 17.91
CA PRO A 38 -5.76 3.35 17.76
C PRO A 38 -4.27 3.65 17.94
N SER A 39 -3.57 2.94 18.83
CA SER A 39 -2.12 3.04 19.01
C SER A 39 -1.30 2.58 17.80
N LEU A 40 -1.84 1.67 16.99
CA LEU A 40 -1.24 1.21 15.75
C LEU A 40 -1.71 2.03 14.55
N ALA A 41 -2.92 2.58 14.59
CA ALA A 41 -3.50 3.36 13.51
C ALA A 41 -2.67 4.61 13.22
N ASP A 42 -2.27 5.35 14.24
CA ASP A 42 -1.45 6.56 14.04
C ASP A 42 -0.03 6.22 13.57
N LEU A 43 0.57 5.16 14.12
CA LEU A 43 1.88 4.67 13.68
C LEU A 43 1.84 4.20 12.22
N ILE A 44 0.80 3.46 11.83
CA ILE A 44 0.58 2.99 10.47
C ILE A 44 0.33 4.17 9.52
N LYS A 45 -0.47 5.17 9.91
CA LYS A 45 -0.70 6.38 9.11
C LYS A 45 0.61 7.12 8.85
N VAL A 46 1.40 7.34 9.90
CA VAL A 46 2.69 8.04 9.83
C VAL A 46 3.69 7.27 8.97
N LEU A 47 3.87 5.96 9.23
CA LEU A 47 4.75 5.11 8.41
C LEU A 47 4.29 5.04 6.96
N SER A 48 2.99 4.91 6.71
CA SER A 48 2.46 4.88 5.34
C SER A 48 2.73 6.19 4.61
N PHE A 49 2.57 7.34 5.28
CA PHE A 49 2.89 8.64 4.71
C PHE A 49 4.38 8.74 4.34
N PHE A 50 5.28 8.47 5.29
CA PHE A 50 6.72 8.54 5.04
C PHE A 50 7.19 7.55 3.96
N MET A 51 6.62 6.34 3.94
CA MET A 51 6.94 5.34 2.92
C MET A 51 6.43 5.76 1.55
N THR A 52 5.23 6.31 1.43
CA THR A 52 4.72 6.85 0.17
C THR A 52 5.61 7.98 -0.35
N VAL A 53 6.03 8.91 0.52
CA VAL A 53 6.99 9.97 0.15
C VAL A 53 8.33 9.38 -0.29
N GLY A 54 8.86 8.39 0.44
CA GLY A 54 10.10 7.71 0.11
C GLY A 54 10.06 6.99 -1.23
N VAL A 55 8.96 6.28 -1.52
CA VAL A 55 8.76 5.58 -2.81
C VAL A 55 8.66 6.58 -3.95
N ILE A 56 7.93 7.69 -3.77
CA ILE A 56 7.86 8.76 -4.77
C ILE A 56 9.25 9.34 -5.06
N LEU A 57 10.04 9.64 -4.02
CA LEU A 57 11.42 10.12 -4.17
C LEU A 57 12.30 9.10 -4.90
N ALA A 58 12.23 7.83 -4.53
CA ALA A 58 12.98 6.76 -5.19
C ALA A 58 12.63 6.65 -6.68
N VAL A 59 11.36 6.74 -7.04
CA VAL A 59 10.93 6.72 -8.44
C VAL A 59 11.40 7.96 -9.20
N ILE A 60 11.40 9.14 -8.56
CA ILE A 60 11.96 10.36 -9.17
C ILE A 60 13.46 10.20 -9.44
N LEU A 61 14.22 9.64 -8.50
CA LEU A 61 15.66 9.36 -8.67
C LEU A 61 15.91 8.34 -9.80
N LEU A 62 15.06 7.32 -9.91
CA LEU A 62 15.15 6.28 -10.93
C LEU A 62 14.54 6.68 -12.29
N ARG A 63 13.98 7.89 -12.43
CA ARG A 63 13.29 8.37 -13.63
C ARG A 63 14.06 8.15 -14.92
N SER A 64 15.38 8.40 -14.91
CA SER A 64 16.23 8.24 -16.10
C SER A 64 16.26 6.78 -16.57
N ASN A 65 16.38 5.84 -15.63
CA ASN A 65 16.37 4.41 -15.90
C ASN A 65 14.99 3.93 -16.36
N ILE A 66 13.91 4.40 -15.70
CA ILE A 66 12.52 4.07 -16.08
C ILE A 66 12.21 4.53 -17.52
N ARG A 67 12.73 5.68 -17.93
CA ARG A 67 12.59 6.17 -19.32
C ARG A 67 13.27 5.27 -20.34
N LYS A 68 14.47 4.78 -20.03
CA LYS A 68 15.28 3.91 -20.91
C LYS A 68 14.74 2.47 -20.99
N MET A 69 13.97 2.02 -20.01
CA MET A 69 13.38 0.69 -19.98
C MET A 69 12.43 0.45 -21.17
N SER A 70 12.32 -0.77 -21.70
CA SER A 70 11.33 -1.02 -22.75
C SER A 70 9.90 -0.95 -22.19
N SER A 71 8.92 -0.65 -23.04
CA SER A 71 7.51 -0.59 -22.61
C SER A 71 7.00 -1.95 -22.09
N SER A 72 7.45 -3.06 -22.68
CA SER A 72 7.08 -4.41 -22.24
C SER A 72 7.63 -4.73 -20.85
N TRP A 73 8.88 -4.38 -20.58
CA TRP A 73 9.48 -4.55 -19.25
C TRP A 73 8.81 -3.64 -18.20
N ALA A 74 8.42 -2.42 -18.57
CA ALA A 74 7.65 -1.53 -17.70
C ALA A 74 6.28 -2.09 -17.37
N ALA A 75 5.56 -2.62 -18.35
CA ALA A 75 4.27 -3.25 -18.11
C ALA A 75 4.40 -4.48 -17.20
N LEU A 76 5.40 -5.33 -17.41
CA LEU A 76 5.66 -6.49 -16.56
C LEU A 76 5.98 -6.10 -15.12
N LEU A 77 6.80 -5.06 -14.89
CA LEU A 77 7.07 -4.58 -13.55
C LEU A 77 5.83 -4.00 -12.87
N VAL A 78 5.02 -3.22 -13.58
CA VAL A 78 3.76 -2.66 -13.04
C VAL A 78 2.80 -3.78 -12.67
N ILE A 79 2.60 -4.76 -13.55
CA ILE A 79 1.72 -5.91 -13.29
C ILE A 79 2.25 -6.73 -12.11
N GLY A 80 3.54 -7.07 -12.12
CA GLY A 80 4.15 -7.86 -11.04
C GLY A 80 4.08 -7.17 -9.68
N THR A 81 4.33 -5.86 -9.62
CA THR A 81 4.24 -5.08 -8.38
C THR A 81 2.80 -4.93 -7.89
N ILE A 82 1.82 -4.72 -8.78
CA ILE A 82 0.42 -4.67 -8.38
C ILE A 82 -0.05 -6.04 -7.88
N LEU A 83 0.27 -7.14 -8.57
CA LEU A 83 -0.12 -8.48 -8.15
C LEU A 83 0.50 -8.84 -6.80
N ALA A 84 1.81 -8.60 -6.62
CA ALA A 84 2.49 -8.87 -5.36
C ALA A 84 2.00 -7.95 -4.22
N GLY A 85 1.72 -6.68 -4.52
CA GLY A 85 1.16 -5.73 -3.56
C GLY A 85 -0.24 -6.12 -3.10
N SER A 86 -1.10 -6.54 -4.03
CA SER A 86 -2.44 -7.07 -3.72
C SER A 86 -2.36 -8.37 -2.91
N ALA A 87 -1.45 -9.29 -3.26
CA ALA A 87 -1.25 -10.51 -2.48
C ALA A 87 -0.80 -10.20 -1.04
N ALA A 88 0.13 -9.25 -0.85
CA ALA A 88 0.57 -8.81 0.46
C ALA A 88 -0.57 -8.12 1.24
N ALA A 89 -1.42 -7.32 0.59
CA ALA A 89 -2.58 -6.70 1.22
C ALA A 89 -3.61 -7.74 1.68
N THR A 90 -3.90 -8.75 0.86
CA THR A 90 -4.78 -9.85 1.24
C THR A 90 -4.19 -10.66 2.39
N ALA A 91 -2.89 -10.96 2.36
CA ALA A 91 -2.22 -11.63 3.47
C ALA A 91 -2.29 -10.81 4.77
N TYR A 92 -2.13 -9.49 4.68
CA TYR A 92 -2.35 -8.58 5.80
C TYR A 92 -3.77 -8.70 6.36
N LEU A 93 -4.80 -8.65 5.51
CA LEU A 93 -6.20 -8.76 5.95
C LEU A 93 -6.46 -10.10 6.67
N ILE A 94 -5.96 -11.21 6.13
CA ILE A 94 -6.10 -12.54 6.75
C ILE A 94 -5.41 -12.59 8.11
N VAL A 95 -4.20 -12.02 8.24
CA VAL A 95 -3.47 -12.00 9.51
C VAL A 95 -4.18 -11.08 10.50
N ALA A 96 -4.64 -9.90 10.06
CA ALA A 96 -5.38 -8.97 10.90
C ALA A 96 -6.67 -9.59 11.42
N GLU A 97 -7.47 -10.25 10.57
CA GLU A 97 -8.72 -10.90 10.99
C GLU A 97 -8.48 -11.98 12.05
N ARG A 98 -7.35 -12.69 11.98
CA ARG A 98 -7.01 -13.75 12.95
C ARG A 98 -6.41 -13.24 14.25
N HIS A 99 -5.69 -12.12 14.20
CA HIS A 99 -4.89 -11.64 15.32
C HIS A 99 -5.36 -10.31 15.90
N LEU A 100 -6.45 -9.74 15.40
CA LEU A 100 -6.96 -8.45 15.82
C LEU A 100 -8.40 -8.63 16.27
N ILE A 101 -8.64 -8.42 17.55
CA ILE A 101 -9.95 -8.57 18.16
C ILE A 101 -10.44 -7.23 18.68
N ALA A 102 -11.73 -6.97 18.47
CA ALA A 102 -12.41 -5.79 18.97
C ALA A 102 -13.33 -6.22 20.12
N VAL A 103 -13.13 -5.65 21.30
CA VAL A 103 -13.97 -5.89 22.48
C VAL A 103 -14.75 -4.62 22.77
N LYS A 104 -16.08 -4.71 22.74
CA LYS A 104 -16.97 -3.58 22.99
C LYS A 104 -17.30 -3.50 24.48
N HIS A 105 -16.95 -2.40 25.12
CA HIS A 105 -17.32 -2.06 26.49
C HIS A 105 -18.26 -0.85 26.47
N GLY A 106 -19.58 -1.08 26.48
CA GLY A 106 -20.56 -0.01 26.36
C GLY A 106 -20.42 0.76 25.05
N GLU A 107 -20.10 2.05 25.12
CA GLU A 107 -19.86 2.92 23.96
C GLU A 107 -18.42 2.88 23.44
N THR A 108 -17.47 2.33 24.22
CA THR A 108 -16.06 2.26 23.84
C THR A 108 -15.73 0.91 23.18
N VAL A 109 -14.93 0.95 22.11
CA VAL A 109 -14.38 -0.25 21.46
C VAL A 109 -12.88 -0.30 21.73
N ASP A 110 -12.44 -1.33 22.44
CA ASP A 110 -11.03 -1.61 22.67
C ASP A 110 -10.53 -2.65 21.67
N PHE A 111 -9.36 -2.41 21.09
CA PHE A 111 -8.73 -3.34 20.17
C PHE A 111 -7.53 -4.00 20.82
N PHE A 112 -7.42 -5.32 20.64
CA PHE A 112 -6.31 -6.11 21.16
C PHE A 112 -5.69 -6.94 20.04
N VAL A 113 -4.36 -7.11 20.14
CA VAL A 113 -3.61 -7.97 19.22
C VAL A 113 -3.33 -9.29 19.93
N VAL A 114 -3.80 -10.38 19.34
CA VAL A 114 -3.54 -11.75 19.79
C VAL A 114 -2.13 -12.16 19.32
N PRO A 115 -1.24 -12.61 20.22
CA PRO A 115 0.09 -13.08 19.83
C PRO A 115 0.03 -14.24 18.82
N ILE A 116 0.97 -14.30 17.88
CA ILE A 116 1.09 -15.45 16.95
C ILE A 116 1.43 -16.74 17.74
N HIS A 117 2.24 -16.60 18.77
CA HIS A 117 2.65 -17.69 19.65
C HIS A 117 2.33 -17.30 21.11
N PRO A 118 1.06 -17.41 21.54
CA PRO A 118 0.68 -17.05 22.89
C PRO A 118 1.41 -17.95 23.89
N SER A 119 1.92 -17.39 24.99
CA SER A 119 2.57 -18.17 26.03
C SER A 119 1.59 -19.12 26.74
N ALA A 120 2.15 -20.07 27.50
CA ALA A 120 1.34 -20.98 28.32
C ALA A 120 0.43 -20.25 29.32
N ARG A 121 0.82 -19.04 29.76
CA ARG A 121 0.03 -18.23 30.70
C ARG A 121 -1.21 -17.64 30.02
N ILE A 122 -1.05 -17.12 28.80
CA ILE A 122 -2.18 -16.65 27.99
C ILE A 122 -3.11 -17.81 27.68
N ARG A 123 -2.57 -18.95 27.22
CA ARG A 123 -3.37 -20.16 26.94
C ARG A 123 -4.14 -20.66 28.17
N ALA A 124 -3.51 -20.69 29.34
CA ALA A 124 -4.19 -21.09 30.58
C ALA A 124 -5.30 -20.12 30.99
N ALA A 125 -5.13 -18.81 30.72
CA ALA A 125 -6.13 -17.80 31.04
C ALA A 125 -7.35 -17.82 30.10
N ILE A 126 -7.18 -18.27 28.84
CA ILE A 126 -8.27 -18.37 27.86
C ILE A 126 -8.93 -19.76 27.82
N ALA A 127 -8.25 -20.82 28.29
CA ALA A 127 -8.76 -22.18 28.26
C ALA A 127 -10.16 -22.35 28.90
N PRO A 128 -10.51 -21.68 30.02
CA PRO A 128 -11.87 -21.73 30.58
C PRO A 128 -12.96 -21.18 29.64
N PHE A 129 -12.57 -20.40 28.64
CA PHE A 129 -13.43 -19.76 27.66
C PHE A 129 -13.32 -20.42 26.28
N GLN A 130 -12.83 -21.66 26.20
CA GLN A 130 -12.70 -22.42 24.94
C GLN A 130 -11.88 -21.67 23.88
N ASP A 131 -10.81 -21.01 24.33
CA ASP A 131 -9.93 -20.17 23.49
C ASP A 131 -10.62 -18.92 22.88
N ASP A 132 -11.80 -18.54 23.37
CA ASP A 132 -12.44 -17.27 23.01
C ASP A 132 -11.80 -16.10 23.76
N TYR A 133 -10.89 -15.42 23.08
CA TYR A 133 -10.20 -14.24 23.59
C TYR A 133 -11.16 -13.07 23.89
N ILE A 134 -12.25 -12.92 23.13
CA ILE A 134 -13.22 -11.84 23.34
C ILE A 134 -13.95 -12.10 24.66
N GLN A 135 -14.47 -13.31 24.82
CA GLN A 135 -15.17 -13.71 26.05
C GLN A 135 -14.23 -13.66 27.27
N ALA A 136 -12.99 -14.13 27.13
CA ALA A 136 -11.99 -14.06 28.18
C ALA A 136 -11.68 -12.61 28.59
N LEU A 137 -11.52 -11.69 27.64
CA LEU A 137 -11.24 -10.27 27.92
C LEU A 137 -12.45 -9.52 28.50
N TYR A 138 -13.67 -10.00 28.25
CA TYR A 138 -14.90 -9.39 28.73
C TYR A 138 -15.28 -9.88 30.14
N VAL A 139 -15.24 -11.19 30.36
CA VAL A 139 -15.81 -11.85 31.56
C VAL A 139 -14.76 -12.21 32.62
N SER A 140 -13.49 -12.43 32.23
CA SER A 140 -12.48 -12.93 33.16
C SER A 140 -12.16 -11.94 34.28
N VAL A 141 -12.04 -12.46 35.50
CA VAL A 141 -11.50 -11.71 36.66
C VAL A 141 -10.03 -11.30 36.41
N GLN A 142 -9.30 -12.07 35.60
CA GLN A 142 -7.91 -11.81 35.25
C GLN A 142 -7.76 -10.94 33.98
N ARG A 143 -8.83 -10.31 33.48
CA ARG A 143 -8.83 -9.56 32.22
C ARG A 143 -7.68 -8.54 32.10
N GLU A 144 -7.38 -7.78 33.15
CA GLU A 144 -6.30 -6.76 33.10
C GLU A 144 -4.91 -7.38 33.03
N GLN A 145 -4.77 -8.60 33.55
CA GLN A 145 -3.50 -9.32 33.48
C GLN A 145 -3.35 -10.01 32.13
N LEU A 146 -4.42 -10.58 31.59
CA LEU A 146 -4.48 -11.09 30.22
C LEU A 146 -4.19 -9.98 29.20
N ARG A 147 -4.78 -8.79 29.36
CA ARG A 147 -4.50 -7.61 28.51
C ARG A 147 -3.02 -7.24 28.49
N ARG A 148 -2.38 -7.23 29.66
CA ARG A 148 -0.94 -6.93 29.79
C ARG A 148 -0.09 -7.98 29.09
N TRP A 149 -0.33 -9.27 29.38
CA TRP A 149 0.42 -10.36 28.73
C TRP A 149 0.25 -10.36 27.22
N MET A 150 -0.98 -10.18 26.73
CA MET A 150 -1.23 -10.05 25.29
C MET A 150 -0.47 -8.86 24.70
N ARG A 151 -0.48 -7.70 25.36
CA ARG A 151 0.28 -6.53 24.89
C ARG A 151 1.78 -6.82 24.81
N ASP A 152 2.36 -7.41 25.85
CA ASP A 152 3.80 -7.71 25.92
C ASP A 152 4.22 -8.74 24.87
N GLU A 153 3.37 -9.73 24.60
CA GLU A 153 3.67 -10.81 23.64
C GLU A 153 3.18 -10.52 22.21
N SER A 154 2.38 -9.48 22.00
CA SER A 154 1.82 -9.09 20.69
C SER A 154 2.82 -8.45 19.72
N VAL A 155 4.07 -8.21 20.16
CA VAL A 155 5.09 -7.53 19.35
C VAL A 155 5.33 -8.27 18.04
N GLY A 156 5.47 -9.60 18.06
CA GLY A 156 5.67 -10.40 16.85
C GLY A 156 4.50 -10.30 15.86
N ALA A 157 3.26 -10.39 16.36
CA ALA A 157 2.06 -10.24 15.54
C ALA A 157 1.96 -8.83 14.92
N SER A 158 2.27 -7.80 15.72
CA SER A 158 2.28 -6.40 15.29
C SER A 158 3.32 -6.15 14.20
N ILE A 159 4.54 -6.69 14.35
CA ILE A 159 5.60 -6.57 13.34
C ILE A 159 5.17 -7.24 12.03
N VAL A 160 4.60 -8.44 12.08
CA VAL A 160 4.15 -9.16 10.87
C VAL A 160 3.06 -8.36 10.15
N MET A 161 2.05 -7.88 10.88
CA MET A 161 0.98 -7.05 10.32
C MET A 161 1.52 -5.76 9.70
N MET A 162 2.41 -5.04 10.40
CA MET A 162 3.04 -3.84 9.86
C MET A 162 3.87 -4.14 8.62
N THR A 163 4.66 -5.22 8.64
CA THR A 163 5.53 -5.58 7.52
C THR A 163 4.71 -5.89 6.26
N LEU A 164 3.66 -6.70 6.40
CA LEU A 164 2.77 -7.03 5.28
C LEU A 164 2.10 -5.76 4.72
N LEU A 165 1.62 -4.87 5.59
CA LEU A 165 1.01 -3.63 5.18
C LEU A 165 2.00 -2.68 4.49
N MET A 166 3.23 -2.58 5.01
CA MET A 166 4.29 -1.77 4.41
C MET A 166 4.71 -2.33 3.04
N VAL A 167 4.92 -3.63 2.93
CA VAL A 167 5.26 -4.29 1.66
C VAL A 167 4.15 -4.09 0.64
N ALA A 168 2.88 -4.28 1.02
CA ALA A 168 1.74 -4.01 0.16
C ALA A 168 1.74 -2.56 -0.34
N ASN A 169 1.90 -1.59 0.57
CA ASN A 169 1.91 -0.17 0.22
C ASN A 169 3.06 0.18 -0.74
N ILE A 170 4.30 -0.27 -0.44
CA ILE A 170 5.46 -0.02 -1.30
C ILE A 170 5.22 -0.56 -2.70
N LEU A 171 4.76 -1.81 -2.82
CA LEU A 171 4.58 -2.48 -4.12
C LEU A 171 3.48 -1.81 -4.94
N LEU A 172 2.34 -1.50 -4.32
CA LEU A 172 1.23 -0.82 -5.00
C LEU A 172 1.63 0.59 -5.47
N VAL A 173 2.23 1.40 -4.58
CA VAL A 173 2.67 2.77 -4.90
C VAL A 173 3.77 2.75 -5.95
N ALA A 174 4.76 1.86 -5.83
CA ALA A 174 5.86 1.77 -6.80
C ALA A 174 5.35 1.40 -8.20
N GLY A 175 4.43 0.43 -8.30
CA GLY A 175 3.81 0.04 -9.57
C GLY A 175 3.04 1.19 -10.21
N LEU A 176 2.20 1.87 -9.43
CA LEU A 176 1.40 3.01 -9.91
C LEU A 176 2.28 4.17 -10.39
N VAL A 177 3.25 4.61 -9.59
CA VAL A 177 4.10 5.75 -9.92
C VAL A 177 5.00 5.42 -11.12
N THR A 178 5.52 4.19 -11.21
CA THR A 178 6.32 3.73 -12.37
C THR A 178 5.49 3.72 -13.64
N GLY A 179 4.27 3.16 -13.59
CA GLY A 179 3.34 3.15 -14.72
C GLY A 179 2.97 4.56 -15.18
N ALA A 180 2.58 5.43 -14.24
CA ALA A 180 2.24 6.83 -14.54
C ALA A 180 3.40 7.59 -15.18
N TRP A 181 4.63 7.42 -14.67
CA TRP A 181 5.82 8.06 -15.26
C TRP A 181 6.15 7.53 -16.65
N LYS A 182 5.96 6.23 -16.89
CA LYS A 182 6.21 5.65 -18.21
C LYS A 182 5.23 6.20 -19.25
N VAL A 183 3.95 6.27 -18.90
CA VAL A 183 2.90 6.85 -19.75
C VAL A 183 3.17 8.34 -20.01
N ALA A 184 3.48 9.13 -18.96
CA ALA A 184 3.83 10.54 -19.11
C ALA A 184 5.09 10.78 -19.96
N GLY A 185 6.06 9.86 -19.90
CA GLY A 185 7.26 9.88 -20.74
C GLY A 185 7.01 9.54 -22.20
N ALA A 186 6.08 8.61 -22.47
CA ALA A 186 5.67 8.24 -23.83
C ALA A 186 4.91 9.38 -24.52
N ILE A 187 4.06 10.12 -23.78
CA ILE A 187 3.32 11.27 -24.29
C ILE A 187 4.25 12.43 -24.69
N ARG A 188 5.44 12.56 -24.10
CA ARG A 188 6.46 13.56 -24.48
C ARG A 188 7.25 13.20 -25.75
N LYS A 189 7.02 12.03 -26.37
CA LYS A 189 7.48 11.75 -27.73
C LYS A 189 6.35 11.90 -28.75
N PRO A 190 5.93 13.12 -29.15
CA PRO A 190 5.32 13.32 -30.45
C PRO A 190 6.34 13.94 -31.42
N ALA A 191 6.46 13.35 -32.62
CA ALA A 191 6.88 14.00 -33.86
C ALA A 191 8.36 14.44 -34.07
N GLN A 192 9.35 13.58 -33.78
CA GLN A 192 10.67 13.69 -34.46
C GLN A 192 10.96 12.60 -35.49
N SER A 193 10.08 11.62 -35.65
CA SER A 193 10.27 10.50 -36.59
C SER A 193 9.40 10.57 -37.86
N ALA A 194 8.75 11.71 -38.14
CA ALA A 194 7.88 11.87 -39.32
C ALA A 194 8.33 13.00 -40.28
N GLY A 195 9.57 13.48 -40.16
CA GLY A 195 10.06 14.64 -40.93
C GLY A 195 11.44 14.51 -41.56
N ALA A 196 12.06 13.33 -41.59
CA ALA A 196 13.43 13.15 -42.07
C ALA A 196 13.60 12.21 -43.28
N ASP A 197 12.53 11.90 -44.01
CA ASP A 197 12.60 10.98 -45.17
C ASP A 197 11.93 11.52 -46.45
N GLY A 198 11.59 12.82 -46.49
CA GLY A 198 10.71 13.38 -47.53
C GLY A 198 11.26 14.51 -48.39
N MET A 199 12.50 14.97 -48.23
CA MET A 199 12.94 16.19 -48.93
C MET A 199 14.44 16.21 -49.22
N ASN A 200 14.85 15.48 -50.26
CA ASN A 200 15.91 15.91 -51.17
C ASN A 200 16.02 14.94 -52.36
N ARG A 201 15.17 15.15 -53.38
CA ARG A 201 15.52 14.80 -54.76
C ARG A 201 15.63 16.11 -55.54
N PRO A 202 16.83 16.54 -55.95
CA PRO A 202 16.96 17.69 -56.83
C PRO A 202 16.40 17.34 -58.22
N VAL A 203 15.39 18.09 -58.64
CA VAL A 203 14.86 18.09 -60.00
C VAL A 203 15.91 18.77 -60.89
N ARG A 204 16.49 18.03 -61.85
CA ARG A 204 17.29 18.64 -62.92
C ARG A 204 16.36 19.40 -63.88
N PRO A 205 16.60 20.69 -64.17
CA PRO A 205 16.05 21.32 -65.35
C PRO A 205 16.77 20.80 -66.61
N ARG A 206 16.02 20.83 -67.72
CA ARG A 206 16.31 20.25 -69.04
C ARG A 206 17.61 20.70 -69.66
#